data_AF-A0AAD9P2B0-F1
#
_entry.id   AF-A0AAD9P2B0-F1
#
_cell.length_a   1.000
_cell.length_b   1.000
_cell.length_c   1.000
_cell.angle_alpha   90.00
_cell.angle_beta   90.00
_cell.angle_gamma   90.00
#
_symmetry.space_group_name_H-M   'P 1'
#
loop_
_entity.id
_entity.type
_entity.pdbx_description
1 polymer ?
#
loop_
_entity_poly.entity_id
_entity_poly.type
_entity_poly.pdbx_seq_one_letter_code
_entity_poly.pdbx_strand_id
1 'polypeptide(L)'
;MAEAASGSAGPSTSSASFSKGSSSAPDKNTDRLARLRNLQMRRNEARKLNHQEVVAEDQRKKLPSNWEAKRQRIEWEEEEDTRRKDCEERGEEFDRVKLMEIGAEQAERWDRMKKKKNPDPGFSDYETATHRQYQRLTKQLKPDMAGYEKQKEQMGDVFYPTVDTLGVTDFKDDKGAIDNMVEDLEKQIEKRAKYSRRRYFDEDADIDYINDRNMKFNKKLERFYGQYTTEIKQNLERGTAI
;
A
#
# COMPACT_ATOMS: atom_id res chain seq x y z
N MET A 1 7.02 37.60 -9.76
CA MET A 1 8.35 38.09 -9.34
C MET A 1 9.32 36.97 -9.60
N ALA A 2 10.26 37.23 -10.49
CA ALA A 2 11.26 36.28 -10.95
C ALA A 2 12.35 36.11 -9.89
N GLU A 3 12.79 34.88 -9.64
CA GLU A 3 14.11 34.65 -9.06
C GLU A 3 14.76 33.46 -9.77
N ALA A 4 15.98 33.70 -10.21
CA ALA A 4 16.61 33.06 -11.35
C ALA A 4 17.56 31.95 -10.91
N ALA A 5 17.62 30.92 -11.75
CA ALA A 5 18.64 29.88 -11.72
C ALA A 5 20.04 30.47 -11.91
N SER A 6 20.96 30.18 -10.99
CA SER A 6 22.40 30.38 -11.20
C SER A 6 23.08 29.03 -11.42
N GLY A 7 23.36 28.72 -12.69
CA GLY A 7 24.17 27.59 -13.10
C GLY A 7 25.62 27.73 -12.64
N SER A 8 26.17 26.69 -12.03
CA SER A 8 27.57 26.63 -11.63
C SER A 8 28.47 26.44 -12.84
N ALA A 9 29.32 27.43 -13.08
CA ALA A 9 30.36 27.46 -14.09
C ALA A 9 31.35 26.29 -13.95
N GLY A 10 31.72 25.71 -15.08
CA GLY A 10 32.77 24.68 -15.18
C GLY A 10 34.16 25.20 -14.78
N PRO A 11 35.11 24.28 -14.52
CA PRO A 11 36.43 24.64 -14.02
C PRO A 11 37.20 25.42 -15.09
N SER A 12 37.51 26.67 -14.76
CA SER A 12 38.43 27.54 -15.49
C SER A 12 39.78 26.86 -15.65
N THR A 13 40.15 26.53 -16.89
CA THR A 13 41.51 26.17 -17.27
C THR A 13 42.43 27.37 -17.03
N SER A 14 43.08 27.42 -15.88
CA SER A 14 44.13 28.39 -15.60
C SER A 14 45.34 28.06 -16.49
N SER A 15 45.49 28.83 -17.56
CA SER A 15 46.68 28.85 -18.42
C SER A 15 47.91 29.22 -17.61
N ALA A 16 48.77 28.23 -17.34
CA ALA A 16 50.07 28.44 -16.71
C ALA A 16 51.01 29.16 -17.69
N SER A 17 51.22 30.45 -17.47
CA SER A 17 52.26 31.24 -18.10
C SER A 17 53.64 30.74 -17.68
N PHE A 18 54.43 30.23 -18.64
CA PHE A 18 55.80 29.80 -18.45
C PHE A 18 56.75 31.01 -18.35
N SER A 19 57.02 31.50 -17.14
CA SER A 19 58.11 32.47 -16.90
C SER A 19 59.43 31.73 -16.74
N LYS A 20 60.34 31.91 -17.70
CA LYS A 20 61.67 31.28 -17.75
C LYS A 20 62.65 32.04 -16.84
N GLY A 21 62.65 31.71 -15.55
CA GLY A 21 63.63 32.21 -14.56
C GLY A 21 64.76 31.19 -14.32
N SER A 22 66.01 31.66 -14.38
CA SER A 22 67.21 30.83 -14.20
C SER A 22 67.47 30.49 -12.72
N SER A 23 66.81 29.46 -12.18
CA SER A 23 67.21 28.88 -10.88
C SER A 23 68.39 27.91 -11.02
N SER A 24 69.24 27.84 -9.99
CA SER A 24 70.41 26.95 -9.98
C SER A 24 69.97 25.48 -10.02
N ALA A 25 70.80 24.58 -10.55
CA ALA A 25 70.47 23.17 -10.72
C ALA A 25 69.92 22.45 -9.46
N PRO A 26 70.38 22.72 -8.21
CA PRO A 26 69.78 22.13 -7.01
C PRO A 26 68.37 22.66 -6.71
N ASP A 27 68.11 23.96 -6.90
CA ASP A 27 66.80 24.58 -6.61
C ASP A 27 65.72 24.10 -7.60
N LYS A 28 66.11 23.85 -8.86
CA LYS A 28 65.21 23.22 -9.84
C LYS A 28 64.86 21.78 -9.46
N ASN A 29 65.77 21.07 -8.80
CA ASN A 29 65.54 19.71 -8.35
C ASN A 29 64.67 19.68 -7.09
N THR A 30 64.84 20.61 -6.15
CA THR A 30 63.95 20.74 -4.97
C THR A 30 62.53 21.15 -5.38
N ASP A 31 62.37 22.07 -6.33
CA ASP A 31 61.08 22.45 -6.90
C ASP A 31 60.41 21.29 -7.66
N ARG A 32 61.19 20.50 -8.42
CA ARG A 32 60.70 19.27 -9.06
C ARG A 32 60.27 18.22 -8.04
N LEU A 33 61.02 18.06 -6.94
CA LEU A 33 60.68 17.15 -5.84
C LEU A 33 59.42 17.60 -5.09
N ALA A 34 59.24 18.91 -4.86
CA ALA A 34 58.04 19.46 -4.24
C ALA A 34 56.80 19.28 -5.15
N ARG A 35 56.93 19.52 -6.45
CA ARG A 35 55.88 19.22 -7.44
C ARG A 35 55.55 17.74 -7.48
N LEU A 36 56.55 16.86 -7.41
CA LEU A 36 56.35 15.41 -7.35
C LEU A 36 55.59 15.01 -6.07
N ARG A 37 55.93 15.57 -4.91
CA ARG A 37 55.19 15.34 -3.65
C ARG A 37 53.75 15.82 -3.74
N ASN A 38 53.50 17.01 -4.31
CA ASN A 38 52.15 17.51 -4.51
C ASN A 38 51.33 16.62 -5.47
N LEU A 39 51.95 16.10 -6.53
CA LEU A 39 51.32 15.12 -7.42
C LEU A 39 51.04 13.79 -6.71
N GLN A 40 51.95 13.33 -5.85
CA GLN A 40 51.74 12.13 -5.03
C GLN A 40 50.60 12.33 -4.03
N MET A 41 50.50 13.49 -3.38
CA MET A 41 49.39 13.84 -2.48
C MET A 41 48.06 13.88 -3.24
N ARG A 42 47.99 14.59 -4.37
CA ARG A 42 46.80 14.61 -5.23
C ARG A 42 46.40 13.22 -5.73
N ARG A 43 47.38 12.37 -6.06
CA ARG A 43 47.14 10.97 -6.43
C ARG A 43 46.57 10.18 -5.26
N ASN A 44 47.06 10.41 -4.04
CA ASN A 44 46.57 9.72 -2.85
C ASN A 44 45.17 10.21 -2.45
N GLU A 45 44.89 11.51 -2.58
CA GLU A 45 43.56 12.11 -2.40
C GLU A 45 42.57 11.54 -3.42
N ALA A 46 42.93 11.52 -4.71
CA ALA A 46 42.11 10.94 -5.76
C ALA A 46 41.83 9.45 -5.51
N ARG A 47 42.83 8.67 -5.07
CA ARG A 47 42.63 7.27 -4.68
C ARG A 47 41.64 7.13 -3.53
N LYS A 48 41.73 8.00 -2.52
CA LYS A 48 40.84 7.97 -1.35
C LYS A 48 39.41 8.34 -1.72
N LEU A 49 39.22 9.40 -2.53
CA LEU A 49 37.90 9.82 -3.01
C LEU A 49 37.26 8.73 -3.89
N ASN A 50 38.00 8.18 -4.85
CA ASN A 50 37.51 7.08 -5.68
C ASN A 50 37.13 5.86 -4.83
N HIS A 51 37.93 5.53 -3.81
CA HIS A 51 37.58 4.42 -2.91
C HIS A 51 36.33 4.71 -2.08
N GLN A 52 36.18 5.94 -1.56
CA GLN A 52 34.99 6.37 -0.83
C GLN A 52 33.74 6.32 -1.71
N GLU A 53 33.83 6.78 -2.96
CA GLU A 53 32.72 6.72 -3.92
C GLU A 53 32.35 5.27 -4.27
N VAL A 54 33.33 4.41 -4.55
CA VAL A 54 33.08 2.97 -4.81
C VAL A 54 32.41 2.30 -3.61
N VAL A 55 32.84 2.61 -2.39
CA VAL A 55 32.24 2.08 -1.16
C VAL A 55 30.82 2.63 -0.97
N ALA A 56 30.58 3.93 -1.21
CA ALA A 56 29.26 4.54 -1.11
C ALA A 56 28.28 3.98 -2.16
N GLU A 57 28.74 3.73 -3.38
CA GLU A 57 27.96 3.06 -4.42
C GLU A 57 27.63 1.62 -4.05
N ASP A 58 28.59 0.86 -3.51
CA ASP A 58 28.38 -0.51 -3.04
C ASP A 58 27.41 -0.55 -1.85
N GLN A 59 27.53 0.39 -0.91
CA GLN A 59 26.55 0.58 0.15
C GLN A 59 25.16 0.88 -0.42
N ARG A 60 25.04 1.85 -1.32
CA ARG A 60 23.75 2.18 -1.98
C ARG A 60 23.15 0.99 -2.73
N LYS A 61 23.98 0.13 -3.35
CA LYS A 61 23.54 -1.10 -4.01
C LYS A 61 23.11 -2.20 -3.02
N LYS A 62 23.78 -2.29 -1.86
CA LYS A 62 23.46 -3.24 -0.79
C LYS A 62 22.25 -2.83 0.05
N LEU A 63 21.91 -1.55 0.07
CA LEU A 63 20.74 -1.04 0.77
C LEU A 63 19.45 -1.55 0.11
N PRO A 64 18.52 -2.14 0.88
CA PRO A 64 17.18 -2.44 0.37
C PRO A 64 16.50 -1.15 -0.09
N SER A 65 15.71 -1.22 -1.17
CA SER A 65 14.89 -0.11 -1.69
C SER A 65 14.03 0.59 -0.61
N ASN A 66 13.62 -0.16 0.43
CA ASN A 66 12.80 0.35 1.53
C ASN A 66 13.60 0.93 2.71
N TRP A 67 14.93 1.06 2.61
CA TRP A 67 15.78 1.48 3.73
C TRP A 67 15.51 2.92 4.19
N GLU A 68 15.32 3.84 3.25
CA GLU A 68 15.01 5.24 3.58
C GLU A 68 13.65 5.36 4.28
N ALA A 69 12.64 4.64 3.79
CA ALA A 69 11.32 4.59 4.45
C ALA A 69 11.40 3.97 5.85
N LYS A 70 12.30 2.99 6.06
CA LYS A 70 12.56 2.41 7.38
C LYS A 70 13.27 3.40 8.30
N ARG A 71 14.27 4.13 7.80
CA ARG A 71 14.98 5.17 8.55
C ARG A 71 14.03 6.28 8.98
N GLN A 72 13.23 6.79 8.04
CA GLN A 72 12.21 7.81 8.32
C GLN A 72 11.19 7.33 9.36
N ARG A 73 10.82 6.04 9.34
CA ARG A 73 9.95 5.47 10.38
C ARG A 73 10.62 5.45 11.75
N ILE A 74 11.89 5.06 11.82
CA ILE A 74 12.64 5.00 13.09
C ILE A 74 12.83 6.41 13.65
N GLU A 75 13.21 7.37 12.81
CA GLU A 75 13.35 8.78 13.18
C GLU A 75 12.02 9.36 13.69
N TRP A 76 10.92 9.06 13.00
CA TRP A 76 9.58 9.44 13.46
C TRP A 76 9.18 8.79 14.81
N GLU A 77 9.56 7.53 15.05
CA GLU A 77 9.32 6.82 16.31
C GLU A 77 10.15 7.41 17.47
N GLU A 78 11.41 7.75 17.21
CA GLU A 78 12.28 8.45 18.16
C GLU A 78 11.76 9.87 18.48
N GLU A 79 11.24 10.59 17.49
CA GLU A 79 10.58 11.88 17.69
C GLU A 79 9.27 11.77 18.50
N GLU A 80 8.45 10.74 18.27
CA GLU A 80 7.25 10.49 19.09
C GLU A 80 7.60 10.15 20.54
N ASP A 81 8.64 9.34 20.75
CA ASP A 81 9.09 8.94 22.10
C ASP A 81 9.73 10.11 22.87
N THR A 82 10.48 10.98 22.20
CA THR A 82 11.00 12.22 22.83
C THR A 82 9.85 13.15 23.19
N ARG A 83 8.90 13.39 22.29
CA ARG A 83 7.70 14.19 22.59
C ARG A 83 6.85 13.60 23.71
N ARG A 84 6.72 12.28 23.80
CA ARG A 84 6.01 11.62 24.91
C ARG A 84 6.70 11.91 26.24
N LYS A 85 8.03 11.75 26.32
CA LYS A 85 8.80 12.06 27.53
C LYS A 85 8.68 13.53 27.93
N ASP A 86 8.77 14.46 26.97
CA ASP A 86 8.62 15.89 27.23
C ASP A 86 7.20 16.26 27.73
N CYS A 87 6.16 15.53 27.30
CA CYS A 87 4.79 15.70 27.82
C CYS A 87 4.65 15.12 29.24
N GLU A 88 5.23 13.94 29.48
CA GLU A 88 5.24 13.29 30.81
C GLU A 88 5.98 14.15 31.85
N GLU A 89 7.12 14.75 31.48
CA GLU A 89 7.88 15.68 32.34
C GLU A 89 7.09 16.97 32.66
N ARG A 90 6.27 17.44 31.71
CA ARG A 90 5.35 18.57 31.92
C ARG A 90 4.06 18.18 32.66
N GLY A 91 3.82 16.89 32.88
CA GLY A 91 2.59 16.37 33.51
C GLY A 91 1.36 16.44 32.61
N GLU A 92 1.54 16.53 31.30
CA GLU A 92 0.46 16.56 30.29
C GLU A 92 0.27 15.20 29.63
N GLU A 93 -0.98 14.84 29.31
CA GLU A 93 -1.32 13.60 28.60
C GLU A 93 -1.00 13.74 27.09
N PHE A 94 -0.01 12.98 26.61
CA PHE A 94 0.51 13.03 25.23
C PHE A 94 -0.58 12.95 24.15
N ASP A 95 -1.55 12.05 24.30
CA ASP A 95 -2.63 11.86 23.32
C ASP A 95 -3.55 13.07 23.20
N ARG A 96 -3.72 13.82 24.29
CA ARG A 96 -4.54 15.04 24.31
C ARG A 96 -3.85 16.20 23.61
N VAL A 97 -2.55 16.39 23.88
CA VAL A 97 -1.71 17.40 23.22
C VAL A 97 -1.66 17.13 21.72
N LYS A 98 -1.41 15.87 21.34
CA LYS A 98 -1.41 15.43 19.95
C LYS A 98 -2.75 15.68 19.24
N LEU A 99 -3.88 15.43 19.91
CA LEU A 99 -5.20 15.70 19.33
C LEU A 99 -5.48 17.19 19.17
N MET A 100 -4.98 18.05 20.07
CA MET A 100 -5.09 19.51 19.96
C MET A 100 -4.28 20.08 18.79
N GLU A 101 -3.14 19.48 18.45
CA GLU A 101 -2.29 19.89 17.34
C GLU A 101 -2.84 19.49 15.96
N ILE A 102 -3.69 18.46 15.90
CA ILE A 102 -4.30 18.02 14.63
C ILE A 102 -5.38 19.02 14.20
N GLY A 103 -5.06 19.82 13.19
CA GLY A 103 -6.02 20.73 12.55
C GLY A 103 -7.14 19.97 11.83
N ALA A 104 -8.31 20.60 11.68
CA ALA A 104 -9.49 20.00 11.04
C ALA A 104 -9.20 19.45 9.62
N GLU A 105 -8.42 20.17 8.82
CA GLU A 105 -8.04 19.71 7.47
C GLU A 105 -7.11 18.48 7.49
N GLN A 106 -6.28 18.33 8.52
CA GLN A 106 -5.40 17.18 8.68
C GLN A 106 -6.20 15.96 9.14
N ALA A 107 -7.17 16.16 10.04
CA ALA A 107 -8.13 15.14 10.45
C ALA A 107 -8.98 14.63 9.26
N GLU A 108 -9.51 15.52 8.42
CA GLU A 108 -10.26 15.13 7.23
C GLU A 108 -9.42 14.33 6.23
N ARG A 109 -8.17 14.73 6.00
CA ARG A 109 -7.24 13.97 5.15
C ARG A 109 -6.98 12.59 5.74
N TRP A 110 -6.77 12.51 7.05
CA TRP A 110 -6.62 11.25 7.76
C TRP A 110 -7.85 10.34 7.62
N ASP A 111 -9.05 10.89 7.78
CA ASP A 111 -10.29 10.12 7.66
C ASP A 111 -10.59 9.67 6.23
N ARG A 112 -10.17 10.44 5.21
CA ARG A 112 -10.22 10.00 3.80
C ARG A 112 -9.21 8.89 3.51
N MET A 113 -8.04 8.93 4.15
CA MET A 113 -7.00 7.91 4.00
C MET A 113 -7.31 6.64 4.81
N LYS A 114 -8.17 6.72 5.84
CA LYS A 114 -8.67 5.54 6.55
C LYS A 114 -9.47 4.64 5.61
N LYS A 115 -9.04 3.39 5.53
CA LYS A 115 -9.76 2.36 4.77
C LYS A 115 -11.12 2.12 5.42
N LYS A 116 -12.20 2.41 4.69
CA LYS A 116 -13.57 2.08 5.11
C LYS A 116 -13.68 0.55 5.27
N LYS A 117 -13.90 0.08 6.50
CA LYS A 117 -14.11 -1.33 6.80
C LYS A 117 -15.59 -1.64 6.62
N ASN A 118 -15.90 -2.70 5.86
CA ASN A 118 -17.27 -3.21 5.73
C ASN A 118 -17.30 -4.69 6.16
N PRO A 119 -17.26 -4.97 7.48
CA PRO A 119 -17.36 -6.34 7.97
C PRO A 119 -18.72 -6.95 7.58
N ASP A 120 -18.77 -8.28 7.47
CA ASP A 120 -20.01 -9.01 7.23
C ASP A 120 -20.69 -9.28 8.57
N PRO A 121 -21.88 -8.69 8.85
CA PRO A 121 -22.59 -8.90 10.11
C PRO A 121 -23.21 -10.30 10.24
N GLY A 122 -23.18 -11.11 9.17
CA GLY A 122 -23.85 -12.40 9.11
C GLY A 122 -25.14 -12.35 8.27
N PHE A 123 -25.67 -13.52 7.97
CA PHE A 123 -26.90 -13.64 7.20
C PHE A 123 -28.12 -13.38 8.09
N SER A 124 -28.88 -12.32 7.78
CA SER A 124 -30.20 -12.06 8.36
C SER A 124 -31.30 -12.47 7.37
N ASP A 125 -31.44 -11.71 6.28
CA ASP A 125 -32.48 -11.84 5.28
C ASP A 125 -31.89 -11.84 3.87
N TYR A 126 -32.65 -12.37 2.92
CA TYR A 126 -32.25 -12.34 1.51
C TYR A 126 -32.23 -10.90 0.96
N GLU A 127 -33.13 -10.01 1.40
CA GLU A 127 -33.18 -8.62 0.95
C GLU A 127 -31.95 -7.81 1.40
N THR A 128 -31.50 -8.01 2.64
CA THR A 128 -30.30 -7.30 3.14
C THR A 128 -29.05 -7.79 2.42
N ALA A 129 -28.97 -9.09 2.12
CA ALA A 129 -27.89 -9.68 1.35
C ALA A 129 -27.87 -9.20 -0.11
N THR A 130 -29.02 -9.15 -0.78
CA THR A 130 -29.13 -8.64 -2.17
C THR A 130 -28.83 -7.15 -2.23
N HIS A 131 -29.31 -6.36 -1.27
CA HIS A 131 -29.00 -4.93 -1.19
C HIS A 131 -27.50 -4.68 -0.98
N ARG A 132 -26.84 -5.45 -0.11
CA ARG A 132 -25.37 -5.37 0.08
C ARG A 132 -24.61 -5.75 -1.20
N GLN A 133 -25.06 -6.77 -1.91
CA GLN A 133 -24.51 -7.14 -3.22
C GLN A 133 -24.69 -6.01 -4.23
N TYR A 134 -25.89 -5.42 -4.31
CA TYR A 134 -26.21 -4.32 -5.20
C TYR A 134 -25.32 -3.11 -4.94
N GLN A 135 -25.21 -2.66 -3.69
CA GLN A 135 -24.31 -1.57 -3.30
C GLN A 135 -22.84 -1.83 -3.67
N ARG A 136 -22.39 -3.09 -3.61
CA ARG A 136 -21.04 -3.46 -4.04
C ARG A 136 -20.89 -3.36 -5.55
N LEU A 137 -21.87 -3.82 -6.31
CA LEU A 137 -21.86 -3.79 -7.78
C LEU A 137 -21.94 -2.36 -8.30
N THR A 138 -22.81 -1.52 -7.74
CA THR A 138 -22.92 -0.11 -8.14
C THR A 138 -21.67 0.69 -7.85
N LYS A 139 -20.94 0.39 -6.76
CA LYS A 139 -19.62 0.98 -6.48
C LYS A 139 -18.52 0.51 -7.43
N GLN A 140 -18.67 -0.66 -8.06
CA GLN A 140 -17.70 -1.22 -8.99
C GLN A 140 -17.94 -0.75 -10.43
N LEU A 141 -19.18 -0.41 -10.76
CA LEU A 141 -19.55 0.14 -12.06
C LEU A 141 -18.84 1.48 -12.30
N LYS A 142 -18.13 1.58 -13.42
CA LYS A 142 -17.52 2.82 -13.90
C LYS A 142 -18.25 3.27 -15.16
N PRO A 143 -19.12 4.30 -15.07
CA PRO A 143 -19.84 4.79 -16.23
C PRO A 143 -18.90 5.40 -17.28
N ASP A 144 -19.17 5.15 -18.55
CA ASP A 144 -18.54 5.88 -19.66
C ASP A 144 -19.30 7.18 -19.93
N MET A 145 -18.71 8.29 -19.50
CA MET A 145 -19.30 9.62 -19.65
C MET A 145 -19.37 10.07 -21.12
N ALA A 146 -18.42 9.65 -21.96
CA ALA A 146 -18.41 10.04 -23.37
C ALA A 146 -19.51 9.34 -24.16
N GLY A 147 -19.74 8.05 -23.90
CA GLY A 147 -20.89 7.32 -24.44
C GLY A 147 -22.22 7.90 -23.97
N TYR A 148 -22.31 8.28 -22.69
CA TYR A 148 -23.49 8.92 -22.10
C TYR A 148 -23.82 10.26 -22.78
N GLU A 149 -22.84 11.14 -22.99
CA GLU A 149 -23.04 12.44 -23.66
C GLU A 149 -23.52 12.27 -25.11
N LYS A 150 -22.92 11.33 -25.87
CA LYS A 150 -23.36 11.03 -27.24
C LYS A 150 -24.80 10.52 -27.29
N GLN A 151 -25.19 9.64 -26.37
CA GLN A 151 -26.56 9.14 -26.28
C GLN A 151 -27.53 10.25 -25.88
N LYS A 152 -27.12 11.15 -24.98
CA LYS A 152 -27.91 12.30 -24.57
C LYS A 152 -28.16 13.26 -25.73
N GLU A 153 -27.16 13.56 -26.55
CA GLU A 153 -27.32 14.39 -27.74
C GLU A 153 -28.22 13.73 -28.79
N GLN A 154 -28.12 12.42 -28.98
CA GLN A 154 -28.95 11.67 -29.94
C GLN A 154 -30.42 11.59 -29.53
N MET A 155 -30.69 11.32 -28.25
CA MET A 155 -32.06 11.14 -27.74
C MET A 155 -32.72 12.47 -27.35
N GLY A 156 -31.95 13.54 -27.14
CA GLY A 156 -32.46 14.86 -26.83
C GLY A 156 -33.39 14.85 -25.62
N ASP A 157 -34.64 15.29 -25.81
CA ASP A 157 -35.64 15.39 -24.74
C ASP A 157 -36.20 14.02 -24.30
N VAL A 158 -36.15 13.01 -25.18
CA VAL A 158 -36.58 11.63 -24.88
C VAL A 158 -35.59 10.92 -23.96
N PHE A 159 -34.39 11.47 -23.77
CA PHE A 159 -33.35 10.93 -22.90
C PHE A 159 -33.76 10.90 -21.42
N TYR A 160 -34.72 11.74 -21.02
CA TYR A 160 -35.28 11.76 -19.67
C TYR A 160 -36.72 11.20 -19.70
N PRO A 161 -36.88 9.88 -19.87
CA PRO A 161 -38.20 9.29 -20.02
C PRO A 161 -39.00 9.36 -18.72
N THR A 162 -40.30 9.58 -18.86
CA THR A 162 -41.28 9.41 -17.79
C THR A 162 -42.05 8.11 -18.03
N VAL A 163 -42.93 7.71 -17.10
CA VAL A 163 -43.64 6.42 -17.20
C VAL A 163 -44.45 6.28 -18.50
N ASP A 164 -44.87 7.41 -19.09
CA ASP A 164 -45.74 7.48 -20.27
C ASP A 164 -44.99 7.74 -21.59
N THR A 165 -43.66 7.91 -21.58
CA THR A 165 -42.89 8.17 -22.81
C THR A 165 -42.74 6.89 -23.65
N LEU A 166 -43.25 6.91 -24.88
CA LEU A 166 -43.14 5.81 -25.84
C LEU A 166 -41.84 5.90 -26.67
N GLY A 167 -41.26 4.75 -27.03
CA GLY A 167 -40.11 4.66 -27.96
C GLY A 167 -38.74 4.43 -27.33
N VAL A 168 -38.65 4.29 -26.01
CA VAL A 168 -37.38 4.02 -25.29
C VAL A 168 -36.87 2.58 -25.53
N THR A 169 -37.74 1.66 -25.94
CA THR A 169 -37.47 0.22 -25.99
C THR A 169 -36.71 -0.25 -27.21
N ASP A 170 -36.59 0.56 -28.26
CA ASP A 170 -36.04 0.14 -29.56
C ASP A 170 -34.51 0.32 -29.65
N PHE A 171 -33.82 0.35 -28.51
CA PHE A 171 -32.37 0.51 -28.44
C PHE A 171 -31.66 -0.82 -28.73
N LYS A 172 -30.65 -0.77 -29.60
CA LYS A 172 -29.72 -1.90 -29.82
C LYS A 172 -28.40 -1.55 -29.17
N ASP A 173 -28.08 -2.27 -28.08
CA ASP A 173 -26.81 -2.11 -27.39
C ASP A 173 -25.63 -2.49 -28.28
N ASP A 174 -24.51 -1.80 -28.05
CA ASP A 174 -23.25 -2.17 -28.69
C ASP A 174 -22.77 -3.54 -28.19
N LYS A 175 -22.12 -4.30 -29.06
CA LYS A 175 -21.61 -5.63 -28.73
C LYS A 175 -20.59 -5.58 -27.60
N GLY A 176 -19.74 -4.55 -27.57
CA GLY A 176 -18.77 -4.36 -26.47
C GLY A 176 -19.43 -4.11 -25.12
N ALA A 177 -20.59 -3.44 -25.08
CA ALA A 177 -21.35 -3.26 -23.84
C ALA A 177 -21.96 -4.59 -23.34
N ILE A 178 -22.44 -5.42 -24.27
CA ILE A 178 -22.96 -6.76 -23.97
C ILE A 178 -21.83 -7.65 -23.41
N ASP A 179 -20.65 -7.64 -24.04
CA ASP A 179 -19.50 -8.43 -23.58
C ASP A 179 -19.09 -8.02 -22.16
N ASN A 180 -19.02 -6.71 -21.86
CA ASN A 180 -18.73 -6.22 -20.51
C ASN A 180 -19.78 -6.68 -19.47
N MET A 181 -21.07 -6.70 -19.84
CA MET A 181 -22.13 -7.20 -18.98
C MET A 181 -21.97 -8.71 -18.71
N VAL A 182 -21.62 -9.49 -19.74
CA VAL A 182 -21.38 -10.94 -19.61
C VAL A 182 -20.21 -11.21 -18.68
N GLU A 183 -19.08 -10.51 -18.85
CA GLU A 183 -17.94 -10.64 -17.94
C GLU A 183 -18.31 -10.33 -16.48
N ASP A 184 -19.12 -9.30 -16.25
CA ASP A 184 -19.56 -8.92 -14.92
C ASP A 184 -20.51 -9.96 -14.30
N LEU A 185 -21.33 -10.64 -15.11
CA LEU A 185 -22.14 -11.78 -14.67
C LEU A 185 -21.26 -12.98 -14.32
N GLU A 186 -20.25 -13.30 -15.12
CA GLU A 186 -19.29 -14.38 -14.83
C GLU A 186 -18.54 -14.10 -13.52
N LYS A 187 -18.04 -12.88 -13.33
CA LYS A 187 -17.42 -12.43 -12.07
C LYS A 187 -18.37 -12.57 -10.88
N GLN A 188 -19.67 -12.33 -11.06
CA GLN A 188 -20.68 -12.54 -10.02
C GLN A 188 -20.89 -14.02 -9.70
N ILE A 189 -20.97 -14.88 -10.71
CA ILE A 189 -21.09 -16.34 -10.56
C ILE A 189 -19.89 -16.90 -9.82
N GLU A 190 -18.66 -16.50 -10.18
CA GLU A 190 -17.45 -16.91 -9.49
C GLU A 190 -17.44 -16.52 -8.00
N LYS A 191 -17.86 -15.28 -7.69
CA LYS A 191 -17.96 -14.82 -6.30
C LYS A 191 -19.00 -15.62 -5.53
N ARG A 192 -20.13 -15.96 -6.15
CA ARG A 192 -21.18 -16.80 -5.55
C ARG A 192 -20.67 -18.22 -5.28
N ALA A 193 -19.92 -18.81 -6.20
CA ALA A 193 -19.32 -20.14 -6.02
C ALA A 193 -18.35 -20.18 -4.82
N LYS A 194 -17.63 -19.07 -4.57
CA LYS A 194 -16.68 -18.92 -3.46
C LYS A 194 -17.34 -18.54 -2.11
N TYR A 195 -18.67 -18.45 -2.03
CA TYR A 195 -19.39 -18.07 -0.80
C TYR A 195 -19.19 -19.10 0.32
N SER A 196 -19.33 -20.39 0.00
CA SER A 196 -19.06 -21.49 0.94
C SER A 196 -17.63 -22.01 0.75
N ARG A 197 -16.71 -21.59 1.62
CA ARG A 197 -15.31 -22.03 1.59
C ARG A 197 -15.12 -23.35 2.32
N ARG A 198 -14.40 -24.30 1.71
CA ARG A 198 -14.01 -25.55 2.36
C ARG A 198 -13.00 -25.24 3.46
N ARG A 199 -13.26 -25.73 4.69
CA ARG A 199 -12.30 -25.70 5.80
C ARG A 199 -11.22 -26.76 5.57
N TYR A 200 -9.99 -26.49 5.98
CA TYR A 200 -8.89 -27.45 5.92
C TYR A 200 -9.29 -28.72 6.68
N PHE A 201 -8.90 -29.88 6.14
CA PHE A 201 -9.12 -31.16 6.79
C PHE A 201 -7.94 -31.41 7.73
N ASP A 202 -8.24 -31.62 9.00
CA ASP A 202 -7.26 -31.96 10.02
C ASP A 202 -7.15 -33.48 10.08
N GLU A 203 -5.98 -34.03 9.78
CA GLU A 203 -5.74 -35.48 9.73
C GLU A 203 -5.60 -36.10 11.12
N ASP A 204 -5.22 -35.30 12.12
CA ASP A 204 -4.99 -35.74 13.50
C ASP A 204 -6.27 -35.66 14.36
N ALA A 205 -7.37 -35.13 13.82
CA ALA A 205 -8.63 -35.02 14.54
C ALA A 205 -9.33 -36.38 14.67
N ASP A 206 -9.87 -36.67 15.86
CA ASP A 206 -10.63 -37.90 16.12
C ASP A 206 -11.81 -38.03 15.14
N ILE A 207 -11.81 -39.12 14.38
CA ILE A 207 -12.80 -39.36 13.32
C ILE A 207 -14.04 -40.01 13.93
N ASP A 208 -15.10 -39.21 14.09
CA ASP A 208 -16.41 -39.64 14.59
C ASP A 208 -17.38 -40.14 13.50
N TYR A 209 -16.90 -40.31 12.26
CA TYR A 209 -17.74 -40.57 11.09
C TYR A 209 -17.18 -41.66 10.17
N ILE A 210 -18.09 -42.37 9.49
CA ILE A 210 -17.75 -43.43 8.52
C ILE A 210 -17.79 -42.90 7.07
N ASN A 211 -18.66 -41.92 6.78
CA ASN A 211 -18.83 -41.35 5.44
C ASN A 211 -18.98 -39.82 5.46
N ASP A 212 -18.83 -39.16 4.31
CA ASP A 212 -18.91 -37.70 4.19
C ASP A 212 -20.26 -37.10 4.57
N ARG A 213 -21.37 -37.82 4.35
CA ARG A 213 -22.71 -37.36 4.73
C ARG A 213 -22.86 -37.39 6.25
N ASN A 214 -22.33 -38.43 6.89
CA ASN A 214 -22.30 -38.58 8.33
C ASN A 214 -21.41 -37.50 8.97
N MET A 215 -20.21 -37.23 8.41
CA MET A 215 -19.36 -36.12 8.86
C MET A 215 -20.11 -34.78 8.86
N LYS A 216 -20.84 -34.48 7.77
CA LYS A 216 -21.62 -33.23 7.67
C LYS A 216 -22.78 -33.20 8.67
N PHE A 217 -23.38 -34.35 8.94
CA PHE A 217 -24.45 -34.49 9.92
C PHE A 217 -23.93 -34.32 11.36
N ASN A 218 -22.83 -34.99 11.74
CA ASN A 218 -22.15 -34.80 13.02
C ASN A 218 -21.74 -33.34 13.21
N LYS A 219 -21.15 -32.70 12.18
CA LYS A 219 -20.84 -31.25 12.19
C LYS A 219 -22.08 -30.37 12.35
N LYS A 220 -23.25 -30.80 11.87
CA LYS A 220 -24.51 -30.09 12.10
C LYS A 220 -24.93 -30.25 13.57
N LEU A 221 -24.90 -31.46 14.11
CA LEU A 221 -25.20 -31.72 15.52
C LEU A 221 -24.29 -30.92 16.44
N GLU A 222 -22.98 -30.91 16.20
CA GLU A 222 -22.01 -30.18 17.04
C GLU A 222 -22.30 -28.66 17.05
N ARG A 223 -22.78 -28.07 15.95
CA ARG A 223 -23.15 -26.64 15.91
C ARG A 223 -24.35 -26.29 16.78
N PHE A 224 -25.32 -27.20 16.91
CA PHE A 224 -26.55 -26.95 17.66
C PHE A 224 -26.48 -27.45 19.11
N TYR A 225 -25.92 -28.65 19.30
CA TYR A 225 -25.90 -29.35 20.58
C TYR A 225 -24.56 -29.29 21.29
N GLY A 226 -23.46 -29.02 20.57
CA GLY A 226 -22.11 -29.04 21.14
C GLY A 226 -21.95 -28.11 22.34
N GLN A 227 -22.64 -26.96 22.36
CA GLN A 227 -22.65 -26.05 23.51
C GLN A 227 -23.29 -26.69 24.77
N TYR A 228 -24.30 -27.54 24.60
CA TYR A 228 -25.04 -28.18 25.69
C TYR A 228 -24.45 -29.54 26.09
N THR A 229 -23.73 -30.22 25.21
CA THR A 229 -23.16 -31.55 25.43
C THR A 229 -21.67 -31.53 25.79
N THR A 230 -21.10 -30.35 26.09
CA THR A 230 -19.69 -30.19 26.46
C THR A 230 -19.30 -31.04 27.66
N GLU A 231 -20.13 -31.05 28.71
CA GLU A 231 -19.88 -31.83 29.93
C GLU A 231 -19.88 -33.34 29.65
N ILE A 232 -20.85 -33.82 28.85
CA ILE A 232 -20.95 -35.22 28.45
C ILE A 232 -19.70 -35.64 27.65
N LYS A 233 -19.25 -34.78 26.73
CA LYS A 233 -18.06 -35.01 25.91
C LYS A 233 -16.80 -35.09 26.77
N GLN A 234 -16.63 -34.17 27.72
CA GLN A 234 -15.51 -34.21 28.65
C GLN A 234 -15.54 -35.45 29.55
N ASN A 235 -16.72 -35.87 30.00
CA ASN A 235 -16.86 -37.09 30.82
C ASN A 235 -16.49 -38.35 30.02
N LEU A 236 -16.84 -38.40 28.73
CA LEU A 236 -16.40 -39.48 27.83
C LEU A 236 -14.87 -39.49 27.65
N GLU A 237 -14.27 -38.32 27.43
CA GLU A 237 -12.81 -38.17 27.32
C GLU A 237 -12.08 -38.52 28.62
N ARG A 238 -12.73 -38.31 29.79
CA ARG A 238 -12.23 -38.69 31.12
C ARG A 238 -12.51 -40.15 31.50
N GLY A 239 -13.05 -40.97 30.59
CA GLY A 239 -13.29 -42.39 30.84
C GLY A 239 -14.57 -42.67 31.62
N THR A 240 -15.61 -41.85 31.46
CA THR A 240 -16.94 -41.99 32.07
C THR A 240 -16.99 -41.93 33.60
N ALA A 241 -15.91 -41.47 34.24
CA ALA A 241 -15.92 -41.13 35.65
C ALA A 241 -16.73 -39.83 35.86
N ILE A 242 -17.78 -39.92 36.68
CA ILE A 242 -18.56 -38.77 37.17
C ILE A 242 -17.73 -38.02 38.21
#